data_AF-A0A0C9Y102-F1
#
_entry.id   AF-A0A0C9Y102-F1
#
_cell.length_a   1.000
_cell.length_b   1.000
_cell.length_c   1.000
_cell.angle_alpha   90.00
_cell.angle_beta   90.00
_cell.angle_gamma   90.00
#
_symmetry.space_group_name_H-M   'P 1'
#
loop_
_entity.id
_entity.type
_entity.pdbx_description
1 polymer ?
#
loop_
_entity_poly.entity_id
_entity_poly.type
_entity_poly.pdbx_seq_one_letter_code
_entity_poly.pdbx_strand_id
1 'polypeptide(L)'
;MVFLISALSLASLGLFFGLFFGLNYPEIKRHEWHLAYCTILSADLPSRYCCEQVCYNRCAGALNGSPQCGTLISQINRDYNPIACLANSTACPSGVGNACDGGYDCCGSCCQTCTSCTSSCTNGGSCSTSCHSYSCNCTCCTTTNHNNCVLSCPICYSANMDVSYRTWGGNLQNATYTQDFRHNNNGAAAFMEKHTVNSTSACYYNPNNLSQVNIYSSRCYCRYITFYQVLFDVSFTPWKWAITSVFGIAPLAVILSFLVFTHIIKPLFIWGRNRQQYQHREISSKEAVHTAIDDEDEKETQTSDVSTY
;
A
#
# COMPACT_ATOMS: atom_id res chain seq x y z
N MET A 1 -12.93 -24.92 -17.41
CA MET A 1 -12.89 -23.44 -17.46
C MET A 1 -13.63 -22.79 -16.30
N VAL A 2 -14.90 -23.13 -16.06
CA VAL A 2 -15.70 -22.57 -14.95
C VAL A 2 -15.02 -22.74 -13.58
N PHE A 3 -14.52 -23.94 -13.27
CA PHE A 3 -13.83 -24.21 -12.00
C PHE A 3 -12.57 -23.34 -11.78
N LEU A 4 -11.78 -23.12 -12.84
CA LEU A 4 -10.59 -22.26 -12.80
C LEU A 4 -10.98 -20.80 -12.50
N ILE A 5 -12.06 -20.32 -13.12
CA ILE A 5 -12.56 -18.95 -12.92
C ILE A 5 -13.09 -18.79 -11.49
N SER A 6 -13.83 -19.78 -10.96
CA SER A 6 -14.30 -19.77 -9.57
C SER A 6 -13.14 -19.76 -8.57
N ALA A 7 -12.10 -20.58 -8.80
CA ALA A 7 -10.90 -20.59 -7.95
C ALA A 7 -10.15 -19.26 -7.99
N LEU A 8 -9.97 -18.67 -9.19
CA LEU A 8 -9.34 -17.36 -9.36
C LEU A 8 -10.16 -16.23 -8.69
N SER A 9 -11.48 -16.34 -8.72
CA SER A 9 -12.38 -15.36 -8.07
C SER A 9 -12.26 -15.42 -6.56
N LEU A 10 -12.24 -16.62 -5.97
CA LEU A 10 -12.05 -16.78 -4.52
C LEU A 10 -10.68 -16.28 -4.07
N ALA A 11 -9.63 -16.57 -4.85
CA ALA A 11 -8.29 -16.08 -4.58
C ALA A 11 -8.21 -14.54 -4.66
N SER A 12 -8.79 -13.93 -5.70
CA SER A 12 -8.77 -12.45 -5.84
C SER A 12 -9.58 -11.76 -4.75
N LEU A 13 -10.71 -12.35 -4.34
CA LEU A 13 -11.53 -11.83 -3.25
C LEU A 13 -10.76 -11.87 -1.92
N GLY A 14 -10.11 -12.99 -1.62
CA GLY A 14 -9.26 -13.13 -0.44
C GLY A 14 -8.09 -12.15 -0.44
N LEU A 15 -7.46 -11.94 -1.60
CA LEU A 15 -6.35 -11.00 -1.76
C LEU A 15 -6.84 -9.55 -1.62
N PHE A 16 -8.00 -9.20 -2.18
CA PHE A 16 -8.63 -7.90 -2.01
C PHE A 16 -8.92 -7.60 -0.54
N PHE A 17 -9.61 -8.51 0.16
CA PHE A 17 -9.90 -8.32 1.57
C PHE A 17 -8.61 -8.32 2.42
N GLY A 18 -7.65 -9.19 2.14
CA GLY A 18 -6.37 -9.23 2.84
C GLY A 18 -5.55 -7.95 2.67
N LEU A 19 -5.44 -7.41 1.45
CA LEU A 19 -4.76 -6.14 1.20
C LEU A 19 -5.53 -4.96 1.78
N PHE A 20 -6.84 -4.92 1.58
CA PHE A 20 -7.67 -3.83 2.07
C PHE A 20 -7.65 -3.77 3.59
N PHE A 21 -7.91 -4.88 4.29
CA PHE A 21 -7.88 -4.87 5.75
C PHE A 21 -6.46 -4.82 6.30
N GLY A 22 -5.47 -5.46 5.67
CA GLY A 22 -4.09 -5.47 6.13
C GLY A 22 -3.42 -4.10 6.04
N LEU A 23 -3.55 -3.41 4.90
CA LEU A 23 -2.96 -2.07 4.69
C LEU A 23 -3.66 -0.97 5.51
N ASN A 24 -4.90 -1.23 5.91
CA ASN A 24 -5.71 -0.30 6.71
C ASN A 24 -5.87 -0.75 8.17
N TYR A 25 -5.23 -1.85 8.59
CA TYR A 25 -5.32 -2.35 9.96
C TYR A 25 -4.88 -1.31 11.00
N PRO A 26 -3.79 -0.54 10.80
CA PRO A 26 -3.41 0.53 11.72
C PRO A 26 -4.49 1.61 11.86
N GLU A 27 -5.15 1.96 10.77
CA GLU A 27 -6.25 2.94 10.73
C GLU A 27 -7.54 2.37 11.35
N ILE A 28 -7.86 1.09 11.14
CA ILE A 28 -8.99 0.40 11.77
C ILE A 28 -8.81 0.33 13.30
N LYS A 29 -7.59 0.06 13.79
CA LYS A 29 -7.29 0.11 15.23
C LYS A 29 -7.50 1.50 15.84
N ARG A 30 -7.37 2.58 15.04
CA ARG A 30 -7.67 3.94 15.50
C ARG A 30 -9.18 4.22 15.55
N HIS A 31 -10.02 3.46 14.86
CA HIS A 31 -11.49 3.60 14.97
C HIS A 31 -12.09 3.04 16.27
N GLU A 32 -11.32 2.29 17.07
CA GLU A 32 -11.73 1.96 18.45
C GLU A 32 -11.56 3.15 19.43
N TRP A 33 -10.95 4.24 18.99
CA TRP A 33 -10.69 5.37 19.86
C TRP A 33 -11.91 6.28 19.86
N HIS A 34 -12.35 6.67 21.04
CA HIS A 34 -13.55 7.49 21.19
C HIS A 34 -13.23 8.96 20.96
N LEU A 35 -14.10 9.64 20.24
CA LEU A 35 -14.04 11.09 20.05
C LEU A 35 -14.26 11.80 21.39
N ALA A 36 -13.39 12.74 21.70
CA ALA A 36 -13.48 13.65 22.84
C ALA A 36 -13.00 15.06 22.46
N TYR A 37 -13.16 15.99 23.40
CA TYR A 37 -12.59 17.33 23.31
C TYR A 37 -11.43 17.43 24.30
N CYS A 38 -10.25 17.68 23.76
CA CYS A 38 -9.02 17.84 24.54
C CYS A 38 -8.70 19.31 24.71
N THR A 39 -8.51 19.73 25.95
CA THR A 39 -7.95 21.03 26.31
C THR A 39 -6.45 20.90 26.45
N ILE A 40 -5.71 21.77 25.77
CA ILE A 40 -4.24 21.76 25.80
C ILE A 40 -3.77 22.47 27.06
N LEU A 41 -3.07 21.73 27.92
CA LEU A 41 -2.54 22.22 29.20
C LEU A 41 -1.13 22.80 29.02
N SER A 42 -0.30 22.11 28.25
CA SER A 42 1.07 22.51 27.92
C SER A 42 1.32 22.19 26.45
N ALA A 43 2.19 22.98 25.83
CA ALA A 43 2.59 22.78 24.45
C ALA A 43 4.06 23.19 24.34
N ASP A 44 4.91 22.22 24.02
CA ASP A 44 6.33 22.42 23.81
C ASP A 44 6.71 21.93 22.40
N LEU A 45 7.68 22.63 21.80
CA LEU A 45 8.22 22.30 20.48
C LEU A 45 9.71 21.97 20.61
N PRO A 46 10.07 20.88 21.31
CA PRO A 46 11.46 20.51 21.46
C PRO A 46 12.10 20.25 20.10
N SER A 47 13.28 20.82 19.92
CA SER A 47 14.18 20.46 18.83
C SER A 47 15.22 19.46 19.35
N ARG A 48 15.55 18.47 18.52
CA ARG A 48 16.57 17.47 18.82
C ARG A 48 17.41 17.20 17.58
N TYR A 49 18.63 16.72 17.77
CA TYR A 49 19.34 16.08 16.66
C TYR A 49 18.67 14.73 16.35
N CYS A 50 18.51 14.46 15.06
CA CYS A 50 18.06 13.16 14.57
C CYS A 50 19.12 12.63 13.61
N CYS A 51 20.26 12.26 14.20
CA CYS A 51 21.38 11.78 13.44
C CYS A 51 21.06 10.46 12.75
N GLU A 52 21.47 10.37 11.50
CA GLU A 52 21.41 9.18 10.66
C GLU A 52 22.77 8.98 9.97
N GLN A 53 23.10 7.72 9.71
CA GLN A 53 24.29 7.38 8.91
C GLN A 53 23.91 7.33 7.44
N VAL A 54 24.66 8.04 6.61
CA VAL A 54 24.48 8.06 5.16
C VAL A 54 25.68 7.39 4.51
N CYS A 55 25.45 6.21 3.94
CA CYS A 55 26.50 5.40 3.32
C CYS A 55 26.31 5.46 1.80
N TYR A 56 27.04 6.35 1.11
CA TYR A 56 26.93 6.51 -0.34
C TYR A 56 27.49 5.32 -1.11
N ASN A 57 28.56 4.70 -0.60
CA ASN A 57 29.17 3.51 -1.18
C ASN A 57 29.27 2.42 -0.11
N ARG A 58 28.27 1.54 -0.10
CA ARG A 58 28.17 0.38 0.79
C ARG A 58 29.32 -0.62 0.70
N CYS A 59 30.28 -0.42 -0.21
CA CYS A 59 31.46 -1.28 -0.34
C CYS A 59 32.78 -0.51 -0.30
N ALA A 60 32.73 0.79 -0.02
CA ALA A 60 33.93 1.54 0.31
C ALA A 60 34.34 1.24 1.74
N GLY A 61 35.56 0.73 1.93
CA GLY A 61 36.11 0.47 3.25
C GLY A 61 36.22 1.74 4.09
N ALA A 62 35.73 1.69 5.33
CA ALA A 62 36.00 2.72 6.33
C ALA A 62 37.50 2.80 6.62
N LEU A 63 38.01 4.00 6.93
CA LEU A 63 39.39 4.14 7.39
C LEU A 63 39.58 3.40 8.72
N ASN A 64 40.72 2.71 8.86
CA ASN A 64 41.10 2.03 10.09
C ASN A 64 41.11 3.01 11.27
N GLY A 65 40.42 2.66 12.35
CA GLY A 65 40.29 3.50 13.54
C GLY A 65 39.16 4.52 13.50
N SER A 66 38.32 4.52 12.45
CA SER A 66 37.11 5.34 12.41
C SER A 66 36.15 4.98 13.57
N PRO A 67 35.53 5.97 14.24
CA PRO A 67 34.52 5.71 15.26
C PRO A 67 33.26 5.09 14.65
N GLN A 68 32.59 4.19 15.39
CA GLN A 68 31.34 3.59 14.96
C GLN A 68 30.22 4.64 14.86
N CYS A 69 29.56 4.72 13.71
CA CYS A 69 28.45 5.64 13.47
C CYS A 69 27.31 5.42 14.47
N GLY A 70 26.97 4.16 14.78
CA GLY A 70 25.89 3.84 15.73
C GLY A 70 26.13 4.44 17.12
N THR A 71 27.37 4.35 17.63
CA THR A 71 27.75 4.93 18.91
C THR A 71 27.66 6.45 18.86
N LEU A 72 28.21 7.08 17.82
CA LEU A 72 28.13 8.53 17.62
C LEU A 72 26.68 9.03 17.54
N ILE A 73 25.82 8.36 16.78
CA ILE A 73 24.40 8.69 16.66
C ILE A 73 23.72 8.66 18.04
N SER A 74 23.93 7.58 18.80
CA SER A 74 23.32 7.43 20.12
C SER A 74 23.81 8.50 21.12
N GLN A 75 25.09 8.84 21.08
CA GLN A 75 25.70 9.85 21.93
C GLN A 75 25.17 11.24 21.55
N ILE A 76 25.15 11.59 20.27
CA ILE A 76 24.72 12.92 19.83
C ILE A 76 23.24 13.15 20.10
N ASN A 77 22.39 12.17 19.81
CA ASN A 77 20.95 12.31 20.03
C ASN A 77 20.58 12.38 21.53
N ARG A 78 21.45 11.90 22.43
CA ARG A 78 21.21 11.91 23.89
C ARG A 78 21.83 13.12 24.58
N ASP A 79 23.07 13.46 24.23
CA ASP A 79 23.90 14.36 25.03
C ASP A 79 23.91 15.80 24.49
N TYR A 80 23.41 16.03 23.27
CA TYR A 80 23.45 17.33 22.60
C TYR A 80 22.06 17.89 22.29
N ASN A 81 21.91 19.21 22.44
CA ASN A 81 20.68 19.95 22.15
C ASN A 81 20.94 21.03 21.09
N PRO A 82 20.18 21.06 19.97
CA PRO A 82 20.33 22.09 18.94
C PRO A 82 20.24 23.53 19.43
N ILE A 83 19.37 23.81 20.40
CA ILE A 83 19.20 25.16 20.98
C ILE A 83 20.46 25.57 21.76
N ALA A 84 21.03 24.64 22.54
CA ALA A 84 22.26 24.88 23.28
C ALA A 84 23.45 25.10 22.33
N CYS A 85 23.53 24.33 21.24
CA CYS A 85 24.52 24.52 20.19
C CYS A 85 24.40 25.88 19.48
N LEU A 86 23.17 26.34 19.20
CA LEU A 86 22.94 27.66 18.62
C LEU A 86 23.40 28.79 19.54
N ALA A 87 23.22 28.62 20.85
CA ALA A 87 23.65 29.59 21.86
C ALA A 87 25.16 29.55 22.14
N ASN A 88 25.78 28.37 22.07
CA ASN A 88 27.20 28.16 22.30
C ASN A 88 27.74 27.06 21.38
N SER A 89 28.66 27.43 20.48
CA SER A 89 29.26 26.52 19.50
C SER A 89 30.04 25.37 20.13
N THR A 90 30.50 25.49 21.37
CA THR A 90 31.18 24.40 22.08
C THR A 90 30.21 23.32 22.57
N ALA A 91 28.90 23.63 22.62
CA ALA A 91 27.83 22.69 22.94
C ALA A 91 27.29 21.99 21.69
N CYS A 92 27.95 22.13 20.54
CA CYS A 92 27.62 21.42 19.31
C CYS A 92 28.34 20.07 19.25
N PRO A 93 27.70 19.04 18.66
CA PRO A 93 28.34 17.75 18.47
C PRO A 93 29.53 17.85 17.51
N SER A 94 30.70 17.43 17.96
CA SER A 94 31.87 17.25 17.10
C SER A 94 31.70 16.00 16.24
N GLY A 95 31.98 16.10 14.94
CA GLY A 95 31.95 14.94 14.04
C GLY A 95 30.74 14.84 13.12
N VAL A 96 29.82 15.80 13.15
CA VAL A 96 28.77 15.92 12.12
C VAL A 96 29.44 16.20 10.77
N GLY A 97 29.11 15.40 9.76
CA GLY A 97 29.74 15.46 8.43
C GLY A 97 31.06 14.70 8.31
N ASN A 98 31.59 14.10 9.39
CA ASN A 98 32.79 13.28 9.32
C ASN A 98 32.47 11.84 8.89
N ALA A 99 33.50 11.19 8.35
CA ALA A 99 33.47 9.77 8.08
C ALA A 99 33.39 8.97 9.39
N CYS A 100 32.54 7.96 9.41
CA CYS A 100 32.37 7.02 10.51
C CYS A 100 32.18 5.60 9.96
N ASP A 101 32.42 4.63 10.83
CA ASP A 101 32.28 3.21 10.54
C ASP A 101 30.79 2.81 10.66
N GLY A 102 30.16 2.51 9.52
CA GLY A 102 28.76 2.10 9.42
C GLY A 102 28.50 0.62 9.71
N GLY A 103 29.52 -0.15 10.06
CA GLY A 103 29.45 -1.58 10.32
C GLY A 103 29.78 -2.46 9.10
N TYR A 104 29.59 -3.77 9.28
CA TYR A 104 29.86 -4.77 8.23
C TYR A 104 28.79 -4.75 7.14
N ASP A 105 29.22 -4.76 5.88
CA ASP A 105 28.35 -4.99 4.73
C ASP A 105 28.98 -6.01 3.80
N CYS A 106 28.22 -7.04 3.41
CA CYS A 106 28.82 -8.24 2.84
C CYS A 106 29.25 -8.06 1.38
N CYS A 107 28.87 -6.97 0.69
CA CYS A 107 29.37 -6.60 -0.65
C CYS A 107 29.51 -7.74 -1.67
N GLY A 108 28.59 -8.71 -1.63
CA GLY A 108 28.62 -9.90 -2.48
C GLY A 108 29.76 -10.90 -2.19
N SER A 109 30.57 -10.67 -1.15
CA SER A 109 31.61 -11.58 -0.69
C SER A 109 31.01 -12.60 0.26
N CYS A 110 30.90 -13.86 -0.19
CA CYS A 110 30.45 -14.98 0.62
C CYS A 110 31.67 -15.77 1.08
N CYS A 111 31.79 -16.01 2.39
CA CYS A 111 32.97 -16.69 2.96
C CYS A 111 32.89 -18.20 2.89
N GLN A 112 31.68 -18.71 2.69
CA GLN A 112 31.44 -20.13 2.53
C GLN A 112 31.38 -20.45 1.03
N THR A 113 32.29 -21.33 0.62
CA THR A 113 32.26 -21.98 -0.69
C THR A 113 31.72 -23.39 -0.48
N CYS A 114 30.62 -23.71 -1.16
CA CYS A 114 30.11 -25.08 -1.24
C CYS A 114 30.65 -25.72 -2.50
N THR A 115 30.86 -27.02 -2.46
CA THR A 115 31.27 -27.79 -3.63
C THR A 115 30.19 -28.82 -3.94
N SER A 116 29.66 -28.79 -5.17
CA SER A 116 28.82 -29.87 -5.69
C SER A 116 29.64 -30.72 -6.64
N CYS A 117 29.68 -32.03 -6.40
CA CYS A 117 30.34 -32.98 -7.28
C CYS A 117 29.31 -33.82 -8.02
N THR A 118 29.51 -34.00 -9.33
CA THR A 118 28.72 -34.87 -10.18
C THR A 118 29.62 -36.01 -10.65
N SER A 119 29.25 -37.24 -10.32
CA SER A 119 29.95 -38.43 -10.77
C SER A 119 29.19 -39.07 -11.92
N SER A 120 29.85 -39.27 -13.06
CA SER A 120 29.31 -39.98 -14.22
C SER A 120 30.14 -41.24 -14.47
N CYS A 121 29.45 -42.36 -14.64
CA CYS A 121 30.06 -43.65 -14.89
C CYS A 121 29.63 -44.18 -16.26
N THR A 122 30.59 -44.63 -17.06
CA THR A 122 30.31 -45.40 -18.27
C THR A 122 30.20 -46.88 -17.92
N ASN A 123 29.19 -47.56 -18.49
CA ASN A 123 28.98 -49.01 -18.31
C ASN A 123 30.21 -49.77 -18.83
N GLY A 124 31.10 -50.17 -17.92
CA GLY A 124 32.40 -50.74 -18.24
C GLY A 124 33.52 -50.45 -17.24
N GLY A 125 33.30 -49.57 -16.26
CA GLY A 125 34.10 -49.56 -15.02
C GLY A 125 34.92 -48.30 -14.72
N SER A 126 34.88 -47.27 -15.58
CA SER A 126 35.50 -45.97 -15.27
C SER A 126 34.45 -44.93 -14.89
N CYS A 127 34.50 -44.44 -13.65
CA CYS A 127 33.71 -43.31 -13.18
C CYS A 127 34.58 -42.04 -13.15
N SER A 128 34.08 -40.95 -13.73
CA SER A 128 34.68 -39.63 -13.63
C SER A 128 33.86 -38.77 -12.66
N THR A 129 34.53 -38.07 -11.75
CA THR A 129 33.87 -37.14 -10.82
C THR A 129 34.33 -35.73 -11.15
N SER A 130 33.38 -34.85 -11.50
CA SER A 130 33.64 -33.43 -11.68
C SER A 130 33.05 -32.66 -10.51
N CYS A 131 33.83 -31.77 -9.91
CA CYS A 131 33.39 -30.95 -8.78
C CYS A 131 33.37 -29.48 -9.19
N HIS A 132 32.27 -28.79 -8.91
CA HIS A 132 32.12 -27.35 -9.09
C HIS A 132 31.94 -26.69 -7.72
N SER A 133 32.83 -25.76 -7.40
CA SER A 133 32.72 -24.92 -6.21
C SER A 133 31.95 -23.65 -6.52
N TYR A 134 30.97 -23.31 -5.69
CA TYR A 134 30.15 -22.11 -5.80
C TYR A 134 29.97 -21.44 -4.43
N SER A 135 29.73 -20.14 -4.43
CA SER A 135 29.44 -19.40 -3.20
C SER A 135 28.10 -19.84 -2.62
N CYS A 136 28.08 -20.24 -1.36
CA CYS A 136 26.86 -20.63 -0.65
C CYS A 136 26.81 -19.94 0.70
N ASN A 137 25.60 -19.80 1.27
CA ASN A 137 25.40 -19.30 2.63
C ASN A 137 26.15 -17.97 2.90
N CYS A 138 25.76 -16.93 2.15
CA CYS A 138 26.42 -15.62 2.11
C CYS A 138 26.26 -14.85 3.42
N THR A 139 27.10 -15.22 4.39
CA THR A 139 27.39 -14.47 5.61
C THR A 139 28.64 -13.62 5.37
N CYS A 140 28.70 -12.44 5.99
CA CYS A 140 29.86 -11.53 5.92
C CYS A 140 31.10 -12.21 6.51
N CYS A 141 32.26 -11.95 5.93
CA CYS A 141 33.53 -12.49 6.42
C CYS A 141 34.05 -11.63 7.56
N THR A 142 34.80 -12.25 8.46
CA THR A 142 35.54 -11.51 9.49
C THR A 142 36.55 -10.54 8.89
N THR A 143 36.94 -10.74 7.62
CA THR A 143 37.81 -9.87 6.82
C THR A 143 37.05 -8.88 5.93
N THR A 144 35.73 -8.86 6.00
CA THR A 144 34.94 -7.95 5.15
C THR A 144 35.12 -6.51 5.63
N ASN A 145 35.38 -5.62 4.68
CA ASN A 145 35.56 -4.21 4.95
C ASN A 145 34.30 -3.62 5.60
N HIS A 146 34.52 -2.73 6.55
CA HIS A 146 33.45 -1.94 7.15
C HIS A 146 33.02 -0.83 6.19
N ASN A 147 31.77 -0.37 6.30
CA ASN A 147 31.27 0.69 5.44
C ASN A 147 31.77 2.06 5.85
N ASN A 148 32.34 2.79 4.90
CA ASN A 148 32.59 4.21 5.04
C ASN A 148 31.28 4.98 4.90
N CYS A 149 30.78 5.52 6.00
CA CYS A 149 29.55 6.32 6.03
C CYS A 149 29.85 7.73 6.52
N VAL A 150 28.98 8.67 6.19
CA VAL A 150 29.03 10.03 6.69
C VAL A 150 27.91 10.24 7.67
N LEU A 151 28.22 10.85 8.81
CA LEU A 151 27.22 11.18 9.82
C LEU A 151 26.44 12.43 9.43
N SER A 152 25.13 12.30 9.21
CA SER A 152 24.22 13.41 8.95
C SER A 152 23.35 13.66 10.18
N CYS A 153 23.44 14.86 10.76
CA CYS A 153 22.68 15.23 11.96
C CYS A 153 21.78 16.45 11.72
N PRO A 154 20.70 16.29 10.95
CA PRO A 154 19.70 17.33 10.81
C PRO A 154 18.96 17.56 12.15
N ILE A 155 18.35 18.73 12.26
CA ILE A 155 17.47 19.07 13.38
C ILE A 155 16.09 18.47 13.09
N CYS A 156 15.53 17.78 14.07
CA CYS A 156 14.16 17.32 14.07
C CYS A 156 13.32 18.05 15.10
N TYR A 157 12.04 18.22 14.78
CA TYR A 157 11.06 18.90 15.61
C TYR A 157 9.98 17.89 16.00
N SER A 158 9.61 17.89 17.28
CA SER A 158 8.43 17.17 17.75
C SER A 158 7.53 18.13 18.51
N ALA A 159 6.23 18.02 18.30
CA ALA A 159 5.24 18.71 19.10
C ALA A 159 4.90 17.80 20.28
N ASN A 160 5.20 18.26 21.50
CA ASN A 160 4.84 17.59 22.74
C ASN A 160 3.76 18.42 23.43
N MET A 161 2.61 17.82 23.69
CA MET A 161 1.49 18.51 24.32
C MET A 161 0.94 17.68 25.46
N ASP A 162 0.76 18.29 26.63
CA ASP A 162 -0.09 17.68 27.66
C ASP A 162 -1.52 18.14 27.44
N VAL A 163 -2.42 17.17 27.40
CA VAL A 163 -3.84 17.40 27.14
C VAL A 163 -4.69 16.84 28.26
N SER A 164 -5.75 17.56 28.59
CA SER A 164 -6.81 17.12 29.49
C SER A 164 -8.07 16.88 28.68
N TYR A 165 -8.74 15.75 28.90
CA TYR A 165 -9.98 15.41 28.24
C TYR A 165 -10.93 14.68 29.18
N ARG A 166 -12.22 14.66 28.83
CA ARG A 166 -13.22 13.87 29.55
C ARG A 166 -13.49 12.58 28.80
N THR A 167 -13.40 11.47 29.52
CA THR A 167 -13.86 10.16 29.05
C THR A 167 -15.37 10.14 28.90
N TRP A 168 -15.91 9.17 28.16
CA TRP A 168 -17.36 8.94 28.05
C TRP A 168 -18.06 8.81 29.42
N GLY A 169 -17.37 8.27 30.42
CA GLY A 169 -17.87 8.17 31.80
C GLY A 169 -17.83 9.48 32.60
N GLY A 170 -17.43 10.60 31.98
CA GLY A 170 -17.38 11.93 32.61
C GLY A 170 -16.09 12.23 33.38
N ASN A 171 -15.23 11.23 33.59
CA ASN A 171 -13.96 11.39 34.31
C ASN A 171 -12.96 12.21 33.50
N LEU A 172 -12.35 13.19 34.15
CA LEU A 172 -11.25 13.98 33.60
C LEU A 172 -9.97 13.15 33.61
N GLN A 173 -9.23 13.16 32.51
CA GLN A 173 -7.99 12.42 32.31
C GLN A 173 -6.95 13.31 31.64
N ASN A 174 -5.69 13.12 32.02
CA ASN A 174 -4.55 13.79 31.41
C ASN A 174 -3.74 12.78 30.59
N ALA A 175 -3.28 13.21 29.43
CA ALA A 175 -2.44 12.43 28.54
C ALA A 175 -1.38 13.30 27.89
N THR A 176 -0.29 12.69 27.47
CA THR A 176 0.76 13.36 26.69
C THR A 176 0.64 12.93 25.23
N TYR A 177 0.47 13.90 24.35
CA TYR A 177 0.46 13.72 22.91
C TYR A 177 1.83 14.12 22.35
N THR A 178 2.41 13.26 21.52
CA THR A 178 3.67 13.51 20.84
C THR A 178 3.51 13.27 19.35
N GLN A 179 3.85 14.28 18.54
CA GLN A 179 3.89 14.18 17.09
C GLN A 179 5.25 14.59 16.55
N ASP A 180 5.90 13.66 15.84
CA ASP A 180 7.19 13.91 15.18
C ASP A 180 6.98 14.53 13.79
N PHE A 181 7.57 15.71 13.57
CA PHE A 181 7.55 16.44 12.29
C PHE A 181 8.86 16.28 11.51
N ARG A 182 9.81 15.47 12.01
CA ARG A 182 11.15 15.30 11.44
C ARG A 182 11.77 16.68 11.17
N HIS A 183 12.35 16.90 9.99
CA HIS A 183 13.00 18.16 9.61
C HIS A 183 12.03 19.30 9.26
N ASN A 184 10.70 19.09 9.37
CA ASN A 184 9.71 20.08 8.96
C ASN A 184 9.38 21.07 10.08
N ASN A 185 10.27 22.04 10.32
CA ASN A 185 10.04 23.11 11.30
C ASN A 185 8.73 23.85 11.05
N ASN A 186 8.49 24.27 9.79
CA ASN A 186 7.30 25.06 9.44
C ASN A 186 6.00 24.28 9.69
N GLY A 187 6.00 22.97 9.43
CA GLY A 187 4.88 22.09 9.73
C GLY A 187 4.64 21.96 11.24
N ALA A 188 5.71 21.83 12.01
CA ALA A 188 5.65 21.74 13.46
C ALA A 188 5.16 23.06 14.08
N ALA A 189 5.73 24.19 13.68
CA ALA A 189 5.33 25.52 14.14
C ALA A 189 3.86 25.84 13.79
N ALA A 190 3.42 25.57 12.56
CA ALA A 190 2.03 25.75 12.17
C ALA A 190 1.07 24.81 12.92
N PHE A 191 1.53 23.62 13.32
CA PHE A 191 0.75 22.72 14.16
C PHE A 191 0.58 23.29 15.57
N MET A 192 1.64 23.82 16.16
CA MET A 192 1.61 24.47 17.48
C MET A 192 0.76 25.76 17.48
N GLU A 193 0.83 26.56 16.42
CA GLU A 193 0.01 27.78 16.27
C GLU A 193 -1.49 27.47 16.23
N LYS A 194 -1.87 26.32 15.67
CA LYS A 194 -3.26 25.85 15.63
C LYS A 194 -3.73 25.29 16.98
N HIS A 195 -2.81 24.85 17.81
CA HIS A 195 -3.05 24.10 19.03
C HIS A 195 -2.40 24.83 20.22
N THR A 196 -2.86 26.06 20.46
CA THR A 196 -2.32 26.90 21.54
C THR A 196 -2.75 26.40 22.91
N VAL A 197 -1.98 26.73 23.94
CA VAL A 197 -2.32 26.44 25.33
C VAL A 197 -3.69 27.04 25.67
N ASN A 198 -4.50 26.29 26.41
CA ASN A 198 -5.91 26.55 26.72
C ASN A 198 -6.88 26.51 25.54
N SER A 199 -6.43 26.19 24.33
CA SER A 199 -7.34 25.87 23.23
C SER A 199 -7.96 24.48 23.42
N THR A 200 -9.16 24.29 22.87
CA THR A 200 -9.85 23.01 22.88
C THR A 200 -9.92 22.48 21.45
N SER A 201 -9.46 21.25 21.25
CA SER A 201 -9.43 20.59 19.94
C SER A 201 -10.10 19.22 20.00
N ALA A 202 -10.66 18.79 18.88
CA ALA A 202 -11.16 17.43 18.74
C ALA A 202 -10.00 16.43 18.80
N CYS A 203 -10.17 15.40 19.63
CA CYS A 203 -9.16 14.37 19.83
C CYS A 203 -9.82 13.00 19.99
N TYR A 204 -9.02 11.96 19.85
CA TYR A 204 -9.44 10.58 20.04
C TYR A 204 -8.63 9.98 21.18
N TYR A 205 -9.29 9.35 22.15
CA TYR A 205 -8.60 8.67 23.24
C TYR A 205 -8.76 7.17 23.13
N ASN A 206 -7.71 6.43 23.51
CA ASN A 206 -7.74 4.98 23.52
C ASN A 206 -8.48 4.48 24.79
N PRO A 207 -9.62 3.80 24.70
CA PRO A 207 -10.33 3.28 25.87
C PRO A 207 -9.52 2.22 26.63
N ASN A 208 -8.62 1.51 25.94
CA ASN A 208 -7.74 0.50 26.56
C ASN A 208 -6.51 1.12 27.24
N ASN A 209 -6.15 2.36 26.88
CA ASN A 209 -5.04 3.08 27.51
C ASN A 209 -5.31 4.59 27.51
N LEU A 210 -5.80 5.10 28.65
CA LEU A 210 -6.20 6.50 28.82
C LEU A 210 -5.02 7.50 28.72
N SER A 211 -3.76 7.03 28.78
CA SER A 211 -2.61 7.91 28.57
C SER A 211 -2.33 8.17 27.07
N GLN A 212 -3.02 7.47 26.17
CA GLN A 212 -2.85 7.60 24.73
C GLN A 212 -4.00 8.41 24.13
N VAL A 213 -3.65 9.54 23.54
CA VAL A 213 -4.55 10.44 22.83
C VAL A 213 -3.96 10.75 21.46
N ASN A 214 -4.82 11.03 20.49
CA ASN A 214 -4.45 11.48 19.16
C ASN A 214 -5.23 12.74 18.80
N ILE A 215 -4.54 13.80 18.40
CA ILE A 215 -5.13 15.10 18.06
C ILE A 215 -5.14 15.22 16.53
N TYR A 216 -6.31 15.48 15.94
CA TYR A 216 -6.42 15.60 14.50
C TYR A 216 -5.85 16.93 14.01
N SER A 217 -4.66 16.90 13.40
CA SER A 217 -4.19 18.01 12.58
C SER A 217 -5.01 18.05 11.29
N SER A 218 -6.07 18.87 11.28
CA SER A 218 -6.82 19.16 10.05
C SER A 218 -5.94 19.97 9.09
N ARG A 219 -5.05 19.26 8.38
CA ARG A 219 -4.55 19.59 7.03
C ARG A 219 -5.16 18.66 5.99
N CYS A 220 -6.36 18.13 6.25
CA CYS A 220 -7.24 17.70 5.17
C CYS A 220 -8.25 18.83 4.95
N TYR A 221 -8.13 19.53 3.83
CA TYR A 221 -9.12 20.48 3.33
C TYR A 221 -10.44 19.74 3.08
N CYS A 222 -11.29 19.63 4.09
CA CYS A 222 -12.70 19.22 3.93
C CYS A 222 -13.58 20.23 4.65
N ARG A 223 -13.63 21.45 4.09
CA ARG A 223 -14.69 22.41 4.40
C ARG A 223 -15.77 22.18 3.34
N TYR A 224 -16.97 21.86 3.79
CA TYR A 224 -18.14 21.30 3.06
C TYR A 224 -18.13 19.77 2.95
N ILE A 225 -18.84 19.12 3.86
CA ILE A 225 -19.91 18.15 3.55
C ILE A 225 -20.71 17.93 4.85
N THR A 226 -21.96 18.38 4.82
CA THR A 226 -23.00 18.11 5.80
C THR A 226 -23.47 16.66 5.68
N PHE A 227 -23.62 16.00 6.84
CA PHE A 227 -24.55 14.92 7.17
C PHE A 227 -24.61 13.66 6.26
N TYR A 228 -24.46 12.50 6.90
CA TYR A 228 -24.50 11.13 6.37
C TYR A 228 -23.25 10.62 5.66
N GLN A 229 -22.15 10.45 6.39
CA GLN A 229 -21.20 9.38 6.06
C GLN A 229 -20.67 8.73 7.34
N VAL A 230 -20.82 7.40 7.41
CA VAL A 230 -19.87 6.54 8.10
C VAL A 230 -18.55 6.72 7.37
N LEU A 231 -17.84 7.82 7.67
CA LEU A 231 -16.52 8.08 7.15
C LEU A 231 -15.59 7.12 7.87
N PHE A 232 -15.24 6.04 7.18
CA PHE A 232 -13.97 5.39 7.40
C PHE A 232 -12.90 6.45 7.14
N ASP A 233 -12.48 7.15 8.20
CA ASP A 233 -11.38 8.12 8.20
C ASP A 233 -10.04 7.36 8.14
N VAL A 234 -9.92 6.56 7.10
CA VAL A 234 -8.71 5.86 6.73
C VAL A 234 -8.00 6.84 5.81
N SER A 235 -6.93 7.47 6.31
CA SER A 235 -6.07 8.34 5.52
C SER A 235 -5.37 7.50 4.44
N PHE A 236 -6.08 7.25 3.33
CA PHE A 236 -5.55 6.50 2.20
C PHE A 236 -4.54 7.36 1.45
N THR A 237 -3.27 7.11 1.70
CA THR A 237 -2.19 7.66 0.87
C THR A 237 -2.34 7.20 -0.59
N PRO A 238 -2.03 8.02 -1.60
CA PRO A 238 -2.24 7.68 -3.03
C PRO A 238 -1.66 6.32 -3.46
N TRP A 239 -0.53 5.90 -2.87
CA TRP A 239 0.05 4.60 -3.16
C TRP A 239 -0.79 3.41 -2.66
N LYS A 240 -1.53 3.55 -1.55
CA LYS A 240 -2.45 2.52 -1.05
C LYS A 240 -3.62 2.33 -2.03
N TRP A 241 -4.10 3.43 -2.62
CA TRP A 241 -5.11 3.36 -3.69
C TRP A 241 -4.58 2.64 -4.92
N ALA A 242 -3.35 2.95 -5.34
CA ALA A 242 -2.74 2.30 -6.50
C ALA A 242 -2.66 0.77 -6.32
N ILE A 243 -2.15 0.31 -5.17
CA ILE A 243 -2.02 -1.12 -4.88
C ILE A 243 -3.40 -1.79 -4.79
N THR A 244 -4.34 -1.21 -4.03
CA THR A 244 -5.67 -1.80 -3.85
C THR A 244 -6.46 -1.84 -5.17
N SER A 245 -6.27 -0.84 -6.03
CA SER A 245 -6.94 -0.78 -7.33
C SER A 245 -6.37 -1.80 -8.32
N VAL A 246 -5.05 -1.92 -8.40
CA VAL A 246 -4.37 -2.83 -9.34
C VAL A 246 -4.53 -4.30 -8.93
N PHE A 247 -4.35 -4.62 -7.65
CA PHE A 247 -4.33 -6.00 -7.18
C PHE A 247 -5.69 -6.48 -6.65
N GLY A 248 -6.62 -5.56 -6.41
CA GLY A 248 -7.93 -5.84 -5.85
C GLY A 248 -9.07 -5.57 -6.81
N ILE A 249 -9.28 -4.29 -7.15
CA ILE A 249 -10.45 -3.84 -7.94
C ILE A 249 -10.37 -4.32 -9.39
N ALA A 250 -9.20 -4.17 -10.05
CA ALA A 250 -9.06 -4.49 -11.47
C ALA A 250 -9.30 -5.99 -11.77
N PRO A 251 -8.74 -6.96 -11.03
CA PRO A 251 -9.03 -8.38 -11.25
C PRO A 251 -10.50 -8.72 -11.04
N LEU A 252 -11.14 -8.14 -10.00
CA LEU A 252 -12.57 -8.34 -9.75
C LEU A 252 -13.44 -7.77 -10.88
N ALA A 253 -13.09 -6.59 -11.41
CA ALA A 253 -13.80 -5.97 -12.54
C ALA A 253 -13.68 -6.79 -13.83
N VAL A 254 -12.50 -7.37 -14.11
CA VAL A 254 -12.30 -8.26 -15.27
C VAL A 254 -13.15 -9.53 -15.13
N ILE A 255 -13.15 -10.16 -13.95
CA ILE A 255 -13.96 -11.36 -13.68
C ILE A 255 -15.45 -11.04 -13.83
N LEU A 256 -15.91 -9.94 -13.23
CA LEU A 256 -17.31 -9.52 -13.30
C LEU A 256 -17.73 -9.21 -14.75
N SER A 257 -16.88 -8.53 -15.51
CA SER A 257 -17.13 -8.26 -16.94
C SER A 257 -17.24 -9.56 -17.75
N PHE A 258 -16.38 -10.54 -17.47
CA PHE A 258 -16.45 -11.87 -18.11
C PHE A 258 -17.75 -12.61 -17.75
N LEU A 259 -18.17 -12.58 -16.49
CA LEU A 259 -19.41 -13.23 -16.04
C LEU A 259 -20.65 -12.57 -16.67
N VAL A 260 -20.69 -11.23 -16.71
CA VAL A 260 -21.78 -10.49 -17.39
C VAL A 260 -21.83 -10.83 -18.88
N PHE A 261 -20.68 -10.86 -19.54
CA PHE A 261 -20.64 -11.18 -20.97
C PHE A 261 -21.11 -12.60 -21.27
N THR A 262 -20.65 -13.58 -20.48
CA THR A 262 -20.96 -15.00 -20.71
C THR A 262 -22.37 -15.40 -20.30
N HIS A 263 -22.88 -14.88 -19.18
CA HIS A 263 -24.18 -15.29 -18.62
C HIS A 263 -25.35 -14.37 -18.98
N ILE A 264 -25.09 -13.13 -19.40
CA ILE A 264 -26.17 -12.16 -19.74
C ILE A 264 -26.12 -11.81 -21.21
N ILE A 265 -24.99 -11.28 -21.70
CA ILE A 265 -24.92 -10.72 -23.06
C ILE A 265 -25.01 -11.82 -24.13
N LYS A 266 -24.22 -12.89 -23.99
CA LYS A 266 -24.21 -14.01 -24.96
C LYS A 266 -25.59 -14.69 -25.11
N PRO A 267 -26.31 -15.08 -24.04
CA PRO A 267 -27.63 -15.69 -24.20
C PRO A 267 -28.67 -14.72 -24.76
N LEU A 268 -28.64 -13.44 -24.39
CA LEU A 268 -29.52 -12.43 -24.99
C LEU A 268 -29.26 -12.27 -26.49
N PHE A 269 -27.99 -12.29 -26.91
CA PHE A 269 -27.64 -12.22 -28.32
C PHE A 269 -28.11 -13.45 -29.11
N ILE A 270 -27.92 -14.65 -28.56
CA ILE A 270 -28.39 -15.91 -29.18
C ILE A 270 -29.93 -15.90 -29.27
N TRP A 271 -30.61 -15.50 -28.20
CA TRP A 271 -32.06 -15.41 -28.17
C TRP A 271 -32.60 -14.40 -29.20
N GLY A 272 -31.98 -13.23 -29.31
CA GLY A 272 -32.33 -12.20 -30.30
C GLY A 272 -32.16 -12.70 -31.74
N ARG A 273 -31.04 -13.38 -32.04
CA ARG A 273 -30.79 -13.96 -33.37
C ARG A 273 -31.80 -15.05 -33.72
N ASN A 274 -32.12 -15.93 -32.77
CA ASN A 274 -33.13 -16.97 -33.00
C ASN A 274 -34.50 -16.35 -33.26
N ARG A 275 -34.88 -15.29 -32.53
CA ARG A 275 -36.15 -14.57 -32.76
C ARG A 275 -36.24 -13.97 -34.16
N GLN A 276 -35.16 -13.36 -34.67
CA GLN A 276 -35.12 -12.87 -36.06
C GLN A 276 -35.28 -14.00 -37.08
N GLN A 277 -34.66 -15.17 -36.85
CA GLN A 277 -34.84 -16.33 -37.73
C GLN A 277 -36.27 -16.88 -37.71
N TYR A 278 -36.93 -16.91 -36.55
CA TYR A 278 -38.35 -17.28 -36.47
C TYR A 278 -39.25 -16.31 -37.25
N GLN A 279 -39.02 -15.00 -37.13
CA GLN A 279 -39.80 -14.00 -37.88
C GLN A 279 -39.61 -14.13 -39.39
N HIS A 280 -38.38 -14.33 -39.88
CA HIS A 280 -38.14 -14.55 -41.31
C HIS A 280 -38.81 -15.81 -41.85
N ARG A 281 -38.84 -16.92 -41.08
CA ARG A 281 -39.56 -18.14 -41.48
C ARG A 281 -41.06 -17.93 -41.52
N GLU A 282 -41.62 -17.17 -40.58
CA GLU A 282 -43.06 -16.89 -40.56
C GLU A 282 -43.48 -16.01 -41.76
N ILE A 283 -42.68 -15.01 -42.12
CA ILE A 283 -42.91 -14.16 -43.30
C ILE A 283 -42.81 -14.99 -44.58
N SER A 284 -41.74 -15.77 -44.75
CA SER A 284 -41.55 -16.62 -45.92
C SER A 284 -42.64 -17.70 -46.05
N SER A 285 -43.13 -18.24 -44.93
CA SER A 285 -44.26 -19.17 -44.93
C SER A 285 -45.57 -18.51 -45.36
N LYS A 286 -45.81 -17.24 -45.00
CA LYS A 286 -47.01 -16.50 -45.43
C LYS A 286 -46.95 -16.15 -46.92
N GLU A 287 -45.78 -15.78 -47.43
CA GLU A 287 -45.57 -15.55 -48.86
C GLU A 287 -45.80 -16.82 -49.68
N ALA A 288 -45.25 -17.97 -49.25
CA ALA A 288 -45.45 -19.24 -49.94
C ALA A 288 -46.92 -19.70 -49.99
N VAL A 289 -47.71 -19.39 -48.95
CA VAL A 289 -49.16 -19.69 -48.93
C VAL A 289 -49.92 -18.78 -49.89
N HIS A 290 -49.55 -17.50 -50.02
CA HIS A 290 -50.18 -16.62 -51.01
C HIS A 290 -49.88 -17.05 -52.44
N THR A 291 -48.62 -17.39 -52.76
CA THR A 291 -48.29 -17.84 -54.12
C THR A 291 -49.01 -19.14 -54.51
N ALA A 292 -49.23 -20.05 -53.56
CA ALA A 292 -49.98 -21.28 -53.83
C ALA A 292 -51.48 -21.06 -54.07
N ILE A 293 -52.08 -19.99 -53.52
CA ILE A 293 -53.49 -19.63 -53.74
C ILE A 293 -53.65 -19.01 -55.14
N ASP A 294 -52.72 -18.15 -55.55
CA ASP A 294 -52.77 -17.51 -56.87
C ASP A 294 -52.64 -18.54 -58.02
N ASP A 295 -51.86 -19.62 -57.82
CA ASP A 295 -51.73 -20.74 -58.78
C ASP A 295 -53.01 -21.60 -58.91
N GLU A 296 -53.89 -21.63 -57.90
CA GLU A 296 -55.19 -22.33 -57.99
C GLU A 296 -56.22 -21.49 -58.77
N ASP A 297 -56.24 -20.17 -58.58
CA ASP A 297 -57.16 -19.26 -59.30
C ASP A 297 -56.81 -19.14 -60.80
N GLU A 298 -55.53 -19.26 -61.18
CA GLU A 298 -55.11 -19.24 -62.59
C GLU A 298 -55.50 -20.54 -63.34
N LYS A 299 -55.62 -21.67 -62.64
CA LYS A 299 -56.10 -22.93 -63.24
C LYS A 299 -57.60 -22.97 -63.48
N GLU A 300 -58.42 -22.29 -62.67
CA GLU A 300 -59.86 -22.21 -62.94
C GLU A 300 -60.19 -21.27 -64.12
N THR A 301 -59.34 -20.28 -64.40
CA THR A 301 -59.58 -19.33 -65.51
C THR A 301 -59.22 -19.90 -66.88
N GLN A 302 -58.33 -20.91 -66.98
CA GLN A 302 -57.93 -21.50 -68.26
C GLN A 302 -58.85 -22.61 -68.80
N THR A 303 -59.92 -22.98 -68.11
CA THR A 303 -60.87 -24.01 -68.58
C THR A 303 -62.17 -23.44 -69.16
N SER A 304 -62.21 -22.15 -69.49
CA SER A 304 -63.43 -21.53 -70.02
C SER A 304 -63.14 -20.45 -71.06
N ASP A 305 -62.40 -20.79 -72.13
CA ASP A 305 -62.53 -20.07 -73.41
C ASP A 305 -61.83 -20.83 -74.57
N VAL A 306 -62.44 -21.94 -75.02
CA VAL A 306 -62.38 -22.39 -76.43
C VAL A 306 -63.69 -23.10 -76.81
N SER A 307 -64.73 -22.31 -77.07
CA SER A 307 -65.81 -22.60 -78.03
C SER A 307 -66.62 -21.30 -78.12
N THR A 308 -66.43 -20.44 -79.12
CA THR A 308 -67.12 -20.41 -80.43
C THR A 308 -66.50 -19.18 -81.12
N TYR A 309 -65.95 -19.17 -82.34
CA TYR A 309 -66.39 -19.68 -83.64
C TYR A 309 -65.17 -20.01 -84.52
#